data_AF-A0AAD1SVN4-F1
#
_entry.id   AF-A0AAD1SVN4-F1
#
_cell.length_a   1.000
_cell.length_b   1.000
_cell.length_c   1.000
_cell.angle_alpha   90.00
_cell.angle_beta   90.00
_cell.angle_gamma   90.00
#
_symmetry.space_group_name_H-M   'P 1'
#
loop_
_entity.id
_entity.type
_entity.pdbx_description
1 polymer ?
#
loop_
_entity_poly.entity_id
_entity_poly.type
_entity_poly.pdbx_seq_one_letter_code
_entity_poly.pdbx_strand_id
1 'polypeptide(L)'
;MAESSKFDRHKCKPKSMFLPPSINASVETFIKLCQMDMDKINWKKKGKPNLSRHEHATLMGLRKDVTISIRPADKGGALVVMNTSEYVAEMNRQLTNGSHYRILGYDPTGELKERIK
;
A
#
# COMPACT_ATOMS: atom_id res chain seq x y z
N MET A 1 36.48 -0.38 9.44
CA MET A 1 35.54 -0.02 8.36
C MET A 1 34.75 -1.27 8.02
N ALA A 2 33.49 -1.36 8.48
CA ALA A 2 32.56 -2.39 8.05
C ALA A 2 31.20 -1.70 7.93
N GLU A 3 30.76 -1.47 6.69
CA GLU A 3 29.46 -0.90 6.38
C GLU A 3 28.37 -1.90 6.71
N SER A 4 27.50 -1.53 7.65
CA SER A 4 26.24 -2.21 7.92
C SER A 4 25.28 -1.97 6.75
N SER A 5 25.28 -2.90 5.79
CA SER A 5 24.34 -2.93 4.65
C SER A 5 22.89 -2.78 5.12
N LYS A 6 22.29 -1.61 4.88
CA LYS A 6 20.87 -1.32 5.13
C LYS A 6 19.99 -2.36 4.41
N PHE A 7 19.19 -3.11 5.17
CA PHE A 7 18.31 -4.17 4.66
C PHE A 7 17.15 -3.55 3.87
N ASP A 8 17.27 -3.52 2.54
CA ASP A 8 16.23 -3.05 1.62
C ASP A 8 15.08 -4.05 1.58
N ARG A 9 14.00 -3.75 2.28
CA ARG A 9 12.81 -4.62 2.43
C ARG A 9 12.03 -4.83 1.12
N HIS A 10 12.39 -4.12 0.04
CA HIS A 10 11.68 -4.18 -1.24
C HIS A 10 12.43 -4.95 -2.33
N LYS A 11 13.68 -5.37 -2.08
CA LYS A 11 14.39 -6.28 -2.98
C LYS A 11 14.02 -7.73 -2.65
N CYS A 12 13.16 -8.32 -3.47
CA CYS A 12 13.03 -9.77 -3.51
C CYS A 12 14.42 -10.37 -3.71
N LYS A 13 14.86 -11.23 -2.78
CA LYS A 13 16.13 -11.95 -2.92
C LYS A 13 16.11 -12.74 -4.23
N PRO A 14 17.26 -12.92 -4.90
CA PRO A 14 17.33 -13.79 -6.07
C PRO A 14 16.78 -15.16 -5.71
N LYS A 15 16.09 -15.79 -6.67
CA LYS A 15 15.45 -17.09 -6.48
C LYS A 15 16.47 -18.08 -5.93
N SER A 16 16.14 -18.73 -4.82
CA SER A 16 16.99 -19.78 -4.25
C SER A 16 17.25 -20.87 -5.31
N MET A 17 18.51 -21.23 -5.48
CA MET A 17 18.93 -22.37 -6.31
C MET A 17 19.15 -23.64 -5.48
N PHE A 18 18.77 -23.63 -4.19
CA PHE A 18 18.92 -24.80 -3.35
C PHE A 18 18.03 -25.94 -3.86
N LEU A 19 18.68 -27.00 -4.33
CA LEU A 19 18.07 -28.29 -4.60
C LEU A 19 18.57 -29.24 -3.51
N PRO A 20 17.69 -29.81 -2.67
CA PRO A 20 18.14 -30.75 -1.66
C PRO A 20 18.79 -31.97 -2.34
N PRO A 21 19.92 -32.49 -1.81
CA PRO A 21 20.67 -33.58 -2.45
C PRO A 21 19.90 -34.91 -2.48
N SER A 22 18.93 -35.11 -1.58
CA SER A 22 18.06 -36.29 -1.56
C SER A 22 16.69 -35.95 -2.16
N ILE A 23 16.38 -36.54 -3.31
CA ILE A 23 15.05 -36.46 -3.91
C ILE A 23 14.16 -37.48 -3.19
N ASN A 24 13.18 -36.99 -2.43
CA ASN A 24 12.20 -37.85 -1.77
C ASN A 24 10.97 -38.00 -2.68
N ALA A 25 10.67 -39.24 -3.09
CA ALA A 25 9.55 -39.53 -4.00
C ALA A 25 8.19 -39.05 -3.47
N SER A 26 7.98 -39.06 -2.15
CA SER A 26 6.75 -38.55 -1.53
C SER A 26 6.62 -37.03 -1.68
N VAL A 27 7.73 -36.30 -1.56
CA VAL A 27 7.77 -34.84 -1.72
C VAL A 27 7.52 -34.45 -3.18
N GLU A 28 8.14 -35.15 -4.13
CA GLU A 28 7.89 -34.95 -5.56
C GLU A 28 6.43 -35.21 -5.94
N THR A 29 5.85 -36.29 -5.41
CA THR A 29 4.44 -36.61 -5.62
C THR A 29 3.55 -35.51 -5.04
N PHE A 30 3.83 -35.04 -3.83
CA PHE A 30 3.08 -33.96 -3.20
C PHE A 30 3.15 -32.65 -4.01
N ILE A 31 4.33 -32.26 -4.50
CA ILE A 31 4.51 -31.07 -5.35
C ILE A 31 3.65 -31.18 -6.61
N LYS A 32 3.69 -32.34 -7.29
CA LYS A 32 2.88 -32.60 -8.50
C LYS A 32 1.38 -32.52 -8.20
N LEU A 33 0.93 -33.09 -7.09
CA LEU A 33 -0.48 -33.02 -6.67
C LEU A 33 -0.91 -31.57 -6.41
N CYS A 34 -0.09 -30.78 -5.70
CA CYS A 34 -0.38 -29.35 -5.50
C CYS A 34 -0.45 -28.58 -6.82
N GLN A 35 0.46 -28.85 -7.77
CA GLN A 35 0.43 -28.23 -9.10
C GLN A 35 -0.86 -28.59 -9.86
N MET A 36 -1.22 -29.88 -9.88
CA MET A 36 -2.47 -30.33 -10.49
C MET A 36 -3.70 -29.69 -9.84
N ASP A 37 -3.69 -29.51 -8.52
CA ASP A 37 -4.79 -28.85 -7.81
C ASP A 37 -4.86 -27.37 -8.14
N MET A 38 -3.72 -26.67 -8.24
CA MET A 38 -3.68 -25.28 -8.70
C MET A 38 -4.22 -25.12 -10.12
N ASP A 39 -3.92 -26.08 -11.02
CA ASP A 39 -4.41 -26.07 -12.40
C ASP A 39 -5.93 -26.28 -12.49
N LYS A 40 -6.52 -27.02 -11.53
CA LYS A 40 -7.97 -27.19 -11.40
C LYS A 40 -8.66 -25.93 -10.88
N ILE A 41 -7.94 -25.00 -10.25
CA ILE A 41 -8.56 -23.78 -9.75
C ILE A 41 -8.91 -22.88 -10.94
N ASN A 42 -10.21 -22.71 -11.16
CA ASN A 42 -10.70 -21.77 -12.16
C ASN A 42 -10.55 -20.34 -11.65
N TRP A 43 -9.38 -19.73 -11.90
CA TRP A 43 -9.08 -18.34 -11.57
C TRP A 43 -10.01 -17.31 -12.24
N LYS A 44 -10.76 -17.73 -13.27
CA LYS A 44 -11.77 -16.88 -13.92
C LYS A 44 -13.11 -16.89 -13.17
N LYS A 45 -13.33 -17.85 -12.27
CA LYS A 45 -14.55 -17.91 -11.45
C LYS A 45 -14.44 -16.85 -10.35
N LYS A 46 -15.01 -15.67 -10.61
CA LYS A 46 -15.13 -14.63 -9.60
C LYS A 46 -15.96 -15.17 -8.44
N GLY A 47 -15.41 -15.11 -7.23
CA GLY A 47 -16.17 -15.35 -6.01
C GLY A 47 -17.33 -14.37 -5.88
N LYS A 48 -18.28 -14.68 -5.00
CA LYS A 48 -19.30 -13.69 -4.63
C LYS A 48 -18.59 -12.47 -4.03
N PRO A 49 -18.97 -11.24 -4.40
CA PRO A 49 -18.40 -10.05 -3.77
C PRO A 49 -18.67 -10.09 -2.26
N ASN A 50 -17.70 -9.60 -1.49
CA ASN A 50 -17.82 -9.43 -0.04
C ASN A 50 -18.70 -8.25 0.36
N LEU A 51 -19.11 -7.44 -0.62
CA LEU A 51 -20.01 -6.30 -0.45
C LEU A 51 -21.33 -6.57 -1.15
N SER A 52 -22.42 -6.19 -0.49
CA SER A 52 -23.72 -6.12 -1.12
C SER A 52 -23.74 -5.05 -2.23
N ARG A 53 -24.71 -5.16 -3.13
CA ARG A 53 -24.92 -4.16 -4.19
C ARG A 53 -25.18 -2.76 -3.61
N HIS A 54 -25.89 -2.70 -2.49
CA HIS A 54 -26.21 -1.44 -1.82
C HIS A 54 -24.93 -0.80 -1.25
N GLU A 55 -24.12 -1.54 -0.50
CA GLU A 55 -22.85 -1.03 0.05
C GLU A 55 -21.90 -0.57 -1.06
N HIS A 56 -21.77 -1.36 -2.14
CA HIS A 56 -20.95 -0.97 -3.28
C HIS A 56 -21.47 0.33 -3.93
N ALA A 57 -22.78 0.48 -4.10
CA ALA A 57 -23.38 1.70 -4.63
C ALA A 57 -23.13 2.90 -3.70
N THR A 58 -23.25 2.71 -2.38
CA THR A 58 -22.96 3.74 -1.38
C THR A 58 -21.49 4.16 -1.42
N LEU A 59 -20.54 3.23 -1.53
CA LEU A 59 -19.12 3.55 -1.71
C LEU A 59 -18.85 4.32 -3.00
N MET A 60 -19.54 3.97 -4.09
CA MET A 60 -19.45 4.73 -5.35
C MET A 60 -20.03 6.14 -5.23
N GLY A 61 -21.07 6.31 -4.40
CA GLY A 61 -21.64 7.61 -4.04
C GLY A 61 -20.65 8.46 -3.25
N LEU A 62 -20.12 7.91 -2.15
CA LEU A 62 -19.12 8.56 -1.30
C LEU A 62 -17.87 8.99 -2.09
N ARG A 63 -17.42 8.16 -3.05
CA ARG A 63 -16.28 8.49 -3.90
C ARG A 63 -16.53 9.71 -4.81
N LYS A 64 -17.79 9.96 -5.19
CA LYS A 64 -18.18 11.06 -6.06
C LYS A 64 -18.55 12.34 -5.29
N ASP A 65 -18.75 12.22 -3.98
CA ASP A 65 -19.13 13.34 -3.14
C ASP A 65 -17.93 14.28 -2.92
N VAL A 66 -18.03 15.48 -3.45
CA VAL A 66 -16.98 16.52 -3.34
C VAL A 66 -17.07 17.30 -2.02
N THR A 67 -18.15 17.14 -1.27
CA THR A 67 -18.37 17.83 0.01
C THR A 67 -17.62 17.20 1.18
N ILE A 68 -17.14 15.96 1.00
CA ILE A 68 -16.34 15.23 1.99
C ILE A 68 -14.94 14.93 1.46
N SER A 69 -13.94 15.04 2.33
CA SER A 69 -12.58 14.59 2.09
C SER A 69 -12.33 13.32 2.89
N ILE A 70 -11.95 12.25 2.20
CA ILE A 70 -11.57 10.96 2.79
C ILE A 70 -10.08 10.75 2.56
N ARG A 71 -9.30 10.71 3.64
CA ARG A 71 -7.82 10.57 3.59
C ARG A 71 -7.35 9.47 4.54
N PRO A 72 -6.22 8.79 4.27
CA PRO A 72 -5.58 7.94 5.26
C PRO A 72 -5.27 8.73 6.52
N ALA A 73 -5.53 8.14 7.69
CA ALA A 73 -5.08 8.71 8.94
C ALA A 73 -3.54 8.62 9.02
N ASP A 74 -2.91 9.65 9.57
CA ASP A 74 -1.46 9.69 9.80
C ASP A 74 -0.97 8.51 10.66
N LYS A 75 -1.81 8.07 11.60
CA LYS A 75 -1.50 6.98 12.54
C LYS A 75 -2.43 5.79 12.32
N GLY A 76 -1.84 4.60 12.28
CA GLY A 76 -2.50 3.31 12.44
C GLY A 76 -3.70 3.06 11.53
N GLY A 77 -3.47 2.68 10.26
CA GLY A 77 -4.41 1.95 9.39
C GLY A 77 -5.84 2.51 9.18
N ALA A 78 -6.16 3.65 9.76
CA ALA A 78 -7.49 4.23 9.80
C ALA A 78 -7.68 5.25 8.67
N LEU A 79 -8.90 5.79 8.58
CA LEU A 79 -9.30 6.80 7.61
C LEU A 79 -9.87 8.00 8.37
N VAL A 80 -9.59 9.20 7.86
CA VAL A 80 -10.19 10.46 8.32
C VAL A 80 -11.24 10.87 7.30
N VAL A 81 -12.43 11.17 7.77
CA VAL A 81 -13.53 11.73 6.99
C VAL A 81 -13.84 13.12 7.55
N MET A 82 -13.81 14.13 6.69
CA MET A 82 -14.02 15.53 7.08
C MET A 82 -14.81 16.26 6.00
N ASN A 83 -15.53 17.31 6.37
CA ASN A 83 -16.07 18.21 5.36
C ASN A 83 -14.92 18.88 4.59
N THR A 84 -15.03 18.95 3.27
CA THR A 84 -14.00 19.52 2.39
C THR A 84 -13.72 20.99 2.71
N SER A 85 -14.74 21.80 3.03
CA SER A 85 -14.55 23.23 3.33
C SER A 85 -13.79 23.43 4.64
N GLU A 86 -14.12 22.67 5.68
CA GLU A 86 -13.42 22.69 6.97
C GLU A 86 -11.98 22.18 6.83
N TYR A 87 -11.77 21.11 6.07
CA TYR A 87 -10.44 20.59 5.79
C TYR A 87 -9.55 21.63 5.12
N VAL A 88 -10.06 22.34 4.12
CA VAL A 88 -9.33 23.42 3.44
C VAL A 88 -9.10 24.62 4.36
N ALA A 89 -10.11 25.01 5.14
CA ALA A 89 -9.99 26.10 6.09
C ALA A 89 -8.90 25.83 7.14
N GLU A 90 -8.87 24.62 7.70
CA GLU A 90 -7.90 24.22 8.70
C GLU A 90 -6.48 24.11 8.10
N MET A 91 -6.37 23.58 6.88
CA MET A 91 -5.10 23.56 6.15
C MET A 91 -4.55 24.98 5.97
N ASN A 92 -5.37 25.93 5.51
CA ASN A 92 -4.95 27.32 5.34
C ASN A 92 -4.58 27.98 6.67
N ARG A 93 -5.35 27.73 7.74
CA ARG A 93 -5.09 28.24 9.09
C ARG A 93 -3.71 27.81 9.59
N GLN A 94 -3.32 26.56 9.35
CA GLN A 94 -2.03 26.02 9.77
C GLN A 94 -0.88 26.47 8.86
N LEU A 95 -1.02 26.35 7.54
CA LEU A 95 0.05 26.63 6.57
C LEU A 95 0.39 28.13 6.46
N THR A 96 -0.57 29.01 6.75
CA THR A 96 -0.33 30.46 6.77
C THR A 96 0.42 30.91 8.03
N ASN A 97 0.62 30.01 9.00
CA ASN A 97 1.31 30.35 10.23
C ASN A 97 2.83 30.49 10.00
N GLY A 98 3.28 31.72 9.78
CA GLY A 98 4.68 32.09 9.55
C GLY A 98 5.65 31.78 10.70
N SER A 99 5.14 31.48 11.91
CA SER A 99 6.00 31.05 13.02
C SER A 99 6.51 29.61 12.87
N HIS A 100 5.78 28.76 12.13
CA HIS A 100 6.11 27.35 11.94
C HIS A 100 6.45 27.01 10.48
N TYR A 101 5.83 27.69 9.52
CA TYR A 101 5.97 27.41 8.09
C TYR A 101 6.49 28.62 7.33
N ARG A 102 7.29 28.36 6.28
CA ARG A 102 7.79 29.37 5.35
C ARG A 102 7.51 28.94 3.91
N ILE A 103 6.92 29.83 3.13
CA ILE A 103 6.68 29.62 1.70
C ILE A 103 8.03 29.61 0.97
N LEU A 104 8.21 28.64 0.08
CA LEU A 104 9.40 28.51 -0.77
C LEU A 104 9.02 28.79 -2.22
N GLY A 105 9.90 29.48 -2.95
CA GLY A 105 9.72 29.78 -4.37
C GLY A 105 10.14 28.65 -5.32
N TYR A 106 10.52 27.49 -4.78
CA TYR A 106 10.96 26.32 -5.53
C TYR A 106 10.58 25.04 -4.79
N ASP A 107 10.60 23.89 -5.48
CA ASP A 107 10.39 22.57 -4.87
C ASP A 107 11.70 22.03 -4.26
N PRO A 108 11.82 21.93 -2.93
CA PRO A 108 13.04 21.46 -2.28
C PRO A 108 13.13 19.92 -2.17
N THR A 109 12.15 19.17 -2.69
CA THR A 109 12.01 17.72 -2.44
C THR A 109 13.26 16.92 -2.81
N GLY A 110 13.96 17.28 -3.89
CA GLY A 110 15.20 16.63 -4.31
C GLY A 110 16.33 16.82 -3.29
N GLU A 111 16.63 18.07 -2.95
CA GLU A 111 17.69 18.43 -1.99
C GLU A 111 17.44 17.81 -0.60
N LEU A 112 16.18 17.85 -0.12
CA LEU A 112 15.83 17.29 1.19
C LEU A 112 16.00 15.77 1.22
N LYS A 113 15.66 15.06 0.14
CA LYS A 113 15.86 13.61 0.05
C LYS A 113 17.33 13.22 0.09
N GLU A 114 18.22 14.05 -0.46
CA GLU A 114 19.67 13.82 -0.38
C GLU A 114 20.21 14.06 1.03
N ARG A 115 19.71 15.08 1.74
CA ARG A 115 20.11 15.38 3.13
C ARG A 115 19.69 14.33 4.16
N ILE A 116 18.62 13.58 3.90
CA ILE A 116 18.06 12.59 4.85
C ILE A 116 18.70 11.19 4.67
N LYS A 117 19.57 11.00 3.67
CA LYS A 117 20.25 9.71 3.42
C LYS A 117 21.38 9.41 4.40
#